data_AF-A0A1V5IGS2-F1
#
_entry.id   AF-A0A1V5IGS2-F1
#
_cell.length_a   1.000
_cell.length_b   1.000
_cell.length_c   1.000
_cell.angle_alpha   90.00
_cell.angle_beta   90.00
_cell.angle_gamma   90.00
#
_symmetry.space_group_name_H-M   'P 1'
#
loop_
_entity.id
_entity.type
_entity.pdbx_description
1 polymer ?
#
loop_
_entity_poly.entity_id
_entity_poly.type
_entity_poly.pdbx_seq_one_letter_code
_entity_poly.pdbx_strand_id
1 'polypeptide(L)'
;MALTKTVATHVSNQTVAADTMYALSSITATDCSEAILADVEGVCTYHASGTTAAVVRVYASNDNSNWGSEPVDQFTMPFAANTTKRWSKTIIPSAKYIKCTIYNDDAEQSITAAYVYFTIQK
;
A
#
# COMPACT_ATOMS: atom_id res chain seq x y z
N MET A 1 1.44 -18.09 23.80
CA MET A 1 2.09 -16.77 23.54
C MET A 1 1.09 -15.95 22.74
N ALA A 2 0.79 -14.72 23.16
CA ALA A 2 -0.14 -13.85 22.43
C ALA A 2 0.61 -13.22 21.25
N LEU A 3 0.08 -13.39 20.05
CA LEU A 3 0.59 -12.70 18.86
C LEU A 3 0.36 -11.19 19.06
N THR A 4 1.44 -10.42 19.00
CA THR A 4 1.41 -8.96 19.10
C THR A 4 1.21 -8.40 17.70
N LYS A 5 0.20 -7.55 17.54
CA LYS A 5 -0.07 -6.85 16.28
C LYS A 5 0.49 -5.43 16.35
N THR A 6 1.23 -5.03 15.34
CA THR A 6 1.72 -3.65 15.19
C THR A 6 1.22 -3.09 13.87
N VAL A 7 0.46 -1.99 13.93
CA VAL A 7 -0.07 -1.30 12.75
C VAL A 7 0.81 -0.11 12.43
N ALA A 8 1.29 -0.05 11.19
CA ALA A 8 2.00 1.07 10.61
C ALA A 8 1.16 1.71 9.50
N THR A 9 1.23 3.03 9.40
CA THR A 9 0.55 3.78 8.34
C THR A 9 1.60 4.15 7.30
N HIS A 10 1.49 3.57 6.10
CA HIS A 10 2.41 3.87 5.00
C HIS A 10 1.92 5.06 4.16
N VAL A 11 0.62 5.17 3.93
CA VAL A 11 -0.01 6.30 3.24
C VAL A 11 -1.22 6.77 4.06
N SER A 12 -1.33 8.08 4.29
CA SER A 12 -2.42 8.67 5.07
C SER A 12 -3.05 9.87 4.37
N ASN A 13 -4.30 9.74 3.97
CA ASN A 13 -5.13 10.77 3.35
C ASN A 13 -4.40 11.55 2.24
N GLN A 14 -3.83 10.82 1.28
CA GLN A 14 -3.10 11.42 0.18
C GLN A 14 -3.93 11.40 -1.10
N THR A 15 -3.91 12.50 -1.82
CA THR A 15 -4.41 12.54 -3.20
C THR A 15 -3.34 11.93 -4.10
N VAL A 16 -3.71 10.92 -4.89
CA VAL A 16 -2.82 10.30 -5.87
C VAL A 16 -3.27 10.78 -7.24
N ALA A 17 -2.39 11.47 -7.96
CA ALA A 17 -2.73 12.01 -9.28
C ALA A 17 -3.02 10.88 -10.28
N ALA A 18 -3.63 11.24 -11.42
CA ALA A 18 -3.85 10.31 -12.52
C ALA A 18 -2.53 9.71 -13.01
N ASP A 19 -2.52 8.42 -13.35
CA ASP A 19 -1.37 7.65 -13.84
C ASP A 19 -0.07 7.85 -13.03
N THR A 20 -0.20 7.97 -11.70
CA THR A 20 0.96 8.17 -10.83
C THR A 20 0.93 7.28 -9.61
N MET A 21 2.12 7.07 -9.05
CA MET A 21 2.31 6.35 -7.81
C MET A 21 2.66 7.34 -6.70
N TYR A 22 2.16 7.09 -5.50
CA TYR A 22 2.63 7.81 -4.33
C TYR A 22 4.11 7.50 -4.07
N ALA A 23 4.92 8.54 -3.87
CA ALA A 23 6.37 8.40 -3.84
C ALA A 23 6.83 7.52 -2.66
N LEU A 24 7.64 6.48 -2.94
CA LEU A 24 8.22 5.61 -1.90
C LEU A 24 9.10 6.36 -0.91
N SER A 25 9.73 7.46 -1.35
CA SER A 25 10.53 8.33 -0.50
C SER A 25 9.71 8.99 0.61
N SER A 26 8.40 9.20 0.37
CA SER A 26 7.48 9.79 1.33
C SER A 26 6.90 8.78 2.33
N ILE A 27 7.23 7.50 2.17
CA ILE A 27 6.72 6.40 3.01
C ILE A 27 7.81 6.00 4.01
N THR A 28 7.43 5.89 5.28
CA THR A 28 8.31 5.31 6.32
C THR A 28 8.26 3.79 6.22
N ALA A 29 9.41 3.13 6.16
CA ALA A 29 9.48 1.67 6.11
C ALA A 29 9.08 1.06 7.46
N THR A 30 8.43 -0.10 7.41
CA THR A 30 8.16 -0.92 8.59
C THR A 30 9.21 -2.01 8.74
N ASP A 31 9.80 -2.11 9.93
CA ASP A 31 10.71 -3.20 10.29
C ASP A 31 9.92 -4.48 10.56
N CYS A 32 10.22 -5.50 9.78
CA CYS A 32 9.57 -6.81 9.76
C CYS A 32 10.50 -7.92 10.29
N SER A 33 11.61 -7.59 10.96
CA SER A 33 12.61 -8.57 11.44
C SER A 33 12.03 -9.70 12.29
N GLU A 34 10.99 -9.39 13.08
CA GLU A 34 10.30 -10.35 13.96
C GLU A 34 8.92 -10.74 13.43
N ALA A 35 8.51 -10.23 12.26
CA ALA A 35 7.17 -10.44 11.74
C ALA A 35 7.02 -11.84 11.13
N ILE A 36 5.98 -12.56 11.55
CA ILE A 36 5.61 -13.88 11.01
C ILE A 36 4.67 -13.70 9.81
N LEU A 37 3.74 -12.75 9.92
CA LEU A 37 2.75 -12.41 8.89
C LEU A 37 2.58 -10.90 8.83
N ALA A 38 2.17 -10.39 7.66
CA ALA A 38 1.77 -9.01 7.51
C ALA A 38 0.48 -8.87 6.72
N ASP A 39 -0.42 -8.00 7.16
CA ASP A 39 -1.64 -7.62 6.46
C ASP A 39 -1.47 -6.23 5.86
N VAL A 40 -1.60 -6.12 4.54
CA VAL A 40 -1.62 -4.84 3.82
C VAL A 40 -3.08 -4.46 3.58
N GLU A 41 -3.53 -3.31 4.08
CA GLU A 41 -4.86 -2.78 3.79
C GLU A 41 -4.74 -1.50 2.97
N GLY A 42 -5.37 -1.47 1.80
CA GLY A 42 -5.59 -0.26 1.02
C GLY A 42 -7.00 0.29 1.24
N VAL A 43 -7.13 1.61 1.32
CA VAL A 43 -8.40 2.32 1.27
C VAL A 43 -8.29 3.44 0.25
N CYS A 44 -9.18 3.46 -0.75
CA CYS A 44 -9.15 4.42 -1.84
C CYS A 44 -10.53 5.04 -2.04
N THR A 45 -10.59 6.36 -2.11
CA THR A 45 -11.77 7.10 -2.54
C THR A 45 -11.60 7.48 -4.00
N TYR A 46 -12.36 6.82 -4.87
CA TYR A 46 -12.31 7.06 -6.31
C TYR A 46 -13.11 8.28 -6.71
N HIS A 47 -12.63 8.98 -7.73
CA HIS A 47 -13.37 10.06 -8.34
C HIS A 47 -14.68 9.56 -8.97
N ALA A 48 -15.66 10.46 -9.13
CA ALA A 48 -16.97 10.11 -9.69
C ALA A 48 -16.92 9.71 -11.16
N SER A 49 -15.90 10.18 -11.87
CA SER A 49 -15.62 9.82 -13.27
C SER A 49 -14.47 8.83 -13.42
N GLY A 50 -14.00 8.23 -12.32
CA GLY A 50 -12.97 7.20 -12.39
C GLY A 50 -13.44 6.04 -13.27
N THR A 51 -12.48 5.37 -13.90
CA THR A 51 -12.71 4.22 -14.78
C THR A 51 -11.86 3.02 -14.41
N THR A 52 -10.74 3.24 -13.70
CA THR A 52 -9.76 2.20 -13.38
C THR A 52 -9.48 2.12 -11.88
N ALA A 53 -9.11 0.92 -11.43
CA ALA A 53 -8.76 0.62 -10.06
C ALA A 53 -7.37 1.16 -9.67
N ALA A 54 -7.19 1.42 -8.37
CA ALA A 54 -5.86 1.61 -7.81
C ALA A 54 -5.15 0.26 -7.63
N VAL A 55 -3.82 0.26 -7.65
CA VAL A 55 -2.99 -0.91 -7.37
C VAL A 55 -2.12 -0.61 -6.17
N VAL A 56 -2.25 -1.40 -5.11
CA VAL A 56 -1.31 -1.35 -3.98
C VAL A 56 -0.09 -2.17 -4.35
N ARG A 57 1.08 -1.57 -4.23
CA ARG A 57 2.39 -2.18 -4.54
C ARG A 57 3.20 -2.28 -3.26
N VAL A 58 3.75 -3.46 -3.00
CA VAL A 58 4.57 -3.77 -1.83
C VAL A 58 6.01 -3.87 -2.28
N TYR A 59 6.88 -3.11 -1.65
CA TYR A 59 8.31 -3.12 -1.89
C TYR A 59 9.03 -3.60 -0.64
N ALA A 60 10.10 -4.34 -0.86
CA ALA A 60 10.91 -4.95 0.17
C ALA A 60 12.36 -4.47 0.05
N SER A 61 13.04 -4.31 1.19
CA SER A 61 14.44 -3.93 1.28
C SER A 61 15.08 -4.60 2.50
N ASN A 62 16.35 -4.96 2.39
CA ASN A 62 17.12 -5.51 3.52
C ASN A 62 17.91 -4.44 4.28
N ASP A 63 18.16 -3.28 3.66
CA ASP A 63 19.03 -2.21 4.19
C ASP A 63 18.30 -0.86 4.37
N ASN A 64 16.98 -0.84 4.13
CA ASN A 64 16.11 0.34 4.23
C ASN A 64 16.51 1.50 3.28
N SER A 65 17.44 1.26 2.35
CA SER A 65 18.04 2.30 1.50
C SER A 65 17.89 1.94 0.03
N ASN A 66 18.11 0.68 -0.32
CA ASN A 66 17.95 0.14 -1.66
C ASN A 66 16.60 -0.57 -1.76
N TRP A 67 15.70 0.03 -2.55
CA TRP A 67 14.40 -0.53 -2.87
C TRP A 67 14.45 -1.09 -4.30
N GLY A 68 13.97 -2.32 -4.49
CA GLY A 68 13.89 -2.90 -5.83
C GLY A 68 13.07 -2.02 -6.78
N SER A 69 13.41 -2.05 -8.08
CA SER A 69 12.63 -1.37 -9.12
C SER A 69 11.24 -1.98 -9.31
N GLU A 70 11.08 -3.25 -8.94
CA GLU A 70 9.82 -3.98 -9.01
C GLU A 70 9.28 -4.27 -7.61
N PRO A 71 7.96 -4.17 -7.41
CA PRO A 71 7.33 -4.58 -6.16
C PRO A 71 7.44 -6.10 -5.98
N VAL A 72 7.63 -6.54 -4.74
CA VAL A 72 7.64 -7.97 -4.38
C VAL A 72 6.24 -8.59 -4.42
N ASP A 73 5.20 -7.76 -4.23
CA ASP A 73 3.81 -8.15 -4.36
C ASP A 73 2.98 -6.93 -4.77
N GLN A 74 1.90 -7.18 -5.49
CA GLN A 74 0.93 -6.15 -5.84
C GLN A 74 -0.47 -6.72 -5.89
N PHE A 75 -1.45 -5.88 -5.58
CA PHE A 75 -2.85 -6.26 -5.67
C PHE A 75 -3.71 -5.09 -6.11
N THR A 76 -4.64 -5.40 -7.00
CA THR A 76 -5.61 -4.44 -7.52
C THR A 76 -6.72 -4.24 -6.51
N MET A 77 -6.98 -3.00 -6.16
CA MET A 77 -8.09 -2.61 -5.29
C MET A 77 -9.43 -2.84 -6.02
N PRO A 78 -10.50 -3.23 -5.33
CA PRO A 78 -11.82 -3.21 -5.91
C PRO A 78 -12.17 -1.78 -6.31
N PHE A 79 -12.80 -1.64 -7.48
CA PHE A 79 -13.13 -0.35 -8.07
C PHE A 79 -14.64 -0.16 -8.14
N ALA A 80 -15.10 1.01 -7.71
CA ALA A 80 -16.35 1.59 -8.17
C ALA A 80 -16.25 3.12 -8.07
N ALA A 81 -16.60 3.80 -9.17
CA ALA A 81 -16.59 5.25 -9.25
C ALA A 81 -17.45 5.89 -8.15
N ASN A 82 -17.04 7.08 -7.71
CA ASN A 82 -17.70 7.85 -6.64
C ASN A 82 -17.87 7.11 -5.30
N THR A 83 -17.04 6.10 -5.03
CA THR A 83 -17.12 5.35 -3.77
C THR A 83 -15.77 5.17 -3.13
N THR A 84 -15.81 4.99 -1.81
CA THR A 84 -14.64 4.54 -1.05
C THR A 84 -14.63 3.02 -1.01
N LYS A 85 -13.51 2.43 -1.39
CA LYS A 85 -13.30 0.98 -1.38
C LYS A 85 -12.14 0.65 -0.46
N ARG A 86 -12.29 -0.47 0.24
CA ARG A 86 -11.28 -1.04 1.14
C ARG A 86 -11.00 -2.47 0.71
N TRP A 87 -9.73 -2.84 0.75
CA TRP A 87 -9.30 -4.20 0.51
C TRP A 87 -8.04 -4.49 1.29
N SER A 88 -7.93 -5.71 1.80
CA SER A 88 -6.75 -6.18 2.49
C SER A 88 -6.24 -7.48 1.90
N LYS A 89 -4.93 -7.65 1.95
CA LYS A 89 -4.24 -8.87 1.54
C LYS A 89 -3.17 -9.20 2.57
N THR A 90 -3.18 -10.44 3.03
CA THR A 90 -2.12 -10.99 3.86
C THR A 90 -0.93 -11.40 2.99
N ILE A 91 0.26 -10.99 3.38
CA ILE A 91 1.53 -11.33 2.77
C ILE A 91 2.49 -11.92 3.83
N ILE A 92 3.46 -12.70 3.36
CA ILE A 92 4.56 -13.17 4.20
C ILE A 92 5.75 -12.24 3.95
N PRO A 93 6.21 -11.46 4.94
CA PRO A 93 7.33 -10.55 4.75
C PRO A 93 8.61 -11.34 4.50
N SER A 94 9.19 -11.21 3.30
CA SER A 94 10.41 -11.91 2.89
C SER A 94 11.70 -11.14 3.21
N ALA A 95 11.59 -9.85 3.53
CA ALA A 95 12.72 -8.96 3.81
C ALA A 95 12.54 -8.21 5.14
N LYS A 96 13.64 -7.64 5.62
CA LYS A 96 13.69 -6.91 6.89
C LYS A 96 12.83 -5.64 6.90
N TYR A 97 12.78 -4.90 5.80
CA TYR A 97 12.04 -3.65 5.70
C TYR A 97 11.02 -3.70 4.56
N ILE A 98 9.79 -3.27 4.83
CA ILE A 98 8.73 -3.22 3.84
C ILE A 98 8.14 -1.81 3.75
N LYS A 99 7.86 -1.39 2.51
CA LYS A 99 7.07 -0.20 2.19
C LYS A 99 5.93 -0.60 1.28
N CYS A 100 4.74 -0.10 1.56
CA CYS A 100 3.59 -0.28 0.69
C CYS A 100 3.20 1.08 0.15
N THR A 101 3.01 1.17 -1.15
CA THR A 101 2.54 2.36 -1.84
C THR A 101 1.31 2.03 -2.67
N ILE A 102 0.71 3.06 -3.21
CA ILE A 102 -0.46 2.98 -4.07
C ILE A 102 -0.15 3.66 -5.41
N TYR A 103 -0.52 2.98 -6.48
CA TYR A 103 -0.48 3.46 -7.84
C TYR A 103 -1.91 3.65 -8.33
N ASN A 104 -2.19 4.80 -8.92
CA ASN A 104 -3.45 5.07 -9.57
C ASN A 104 -3.32 4.74 -11.05
N ASP A 105 -4.00 3.68 -11.48
CA ASP A 105 -3.99 3.21 -12.88
C ASP A 105 -5.01 3.97 -13.75
N ASP A 106 -5.74 4.93 -13.17
CA ASP A 106 -6.64 5.81 -13.91
C ASP A 106 -5.84 6.94 -14.59
N ALA A 107 -5.93 7.01 -15.92
CA ALA A 107 -5.15 7.94 -16.73
C ALA A 107 -5.65 9.39 -16.69
N GLU A 108 -6.88 9.63 -16.19
CA GLU A 108 -7.51 10.96 -16.25
C GLU A 108 -7.90 11.48 -14.86
N GLN A 109 -8.20 10.59 -13.93
CA GLN A 109 -8.81 10.95 -12.65
C GLN A 109 -7.88 10.64 -11.49
N SER A 110 -7.71 11.61 -10.59
CA SER A 110 -6.99 11.41 -9.34
C SER A 110 -7.83 10.66 -8.30
N ILE A 111 -7.18 9.82 -7.49
CA ILE A 111 -7.76 9.30 -6.25
C ILE A 111 -7.74 10.44 -5.23
N THR A 112 -8.91 10.80 -4.70
CA THR A 112 -9.04 11.98 -3.82
C THR A 112 -8.46 11.73 -2.44
N ALA A 113 -8.64 10.51 -1.92
CA ALA A 113 -8.06 10.08 -0.65
C ALA A 113 -7.60 8.62 -0.73
N ALA A 114 -6.31 8.40 -0.52
CA ALA A 114 -5.70 7.09 -0.41
C ALA A 114 -5.10 6.90 0.99
N TYR A 115 -5.31 5.70 1.53
CA TYR A 115 -4.71 5.21 2.76
C TYR A 115 -4.13 3.83 2.51
N VAL A 116 -2.96 3.57 3.06
CA VAL A 116 -2.35 2.25 3.06
C VAL A 116 -1.85 1.98 4.47
N TYR A 117 -2.41 0.95 5.08
CA TYR A 117 -2.02 0.44 6.38
C TYR A 117 -1.27 -0.86 6.20
N PHE A 118 -0.29 -1.08 7.06
CA PHE A 118 0.53 -2.26 7.08
C PHE A 118 0.57 -2.80 8.50
N THR A 119 0.02 -3.98 8.72
CA THR A 119 -0.10 -4.58 10.05
C THR A 119 0.78 -5.82 10.12
N ILE A 120 1.82 -5.80 10.93
CA ILE A 120 2.64 -6.98 11.20
C ILE A 120 2.12 -7.75 12.41
N GLN A 121 2.27 -9.07 12.38
CA GLN A 121 1.97 -9.98 13.47
C GLN A 121 3.26 -10.70 13.87
N LYS A 122 3.62 -10.64 15.16
CA LYS A 122 4.82 -11.27 15.74
C LYS A 122 4.54 -12.00 17.05
#